data_AF-A0A1F8RSM3-F1
#
_entry.id   AF-A0A1F8RSM3-F1
#
_cell.length_a   1.000
_cell.length_b   1.000
_cell.length_c   1.000
_cell.angle_alpha   90.00
_cell.angle_beta   90.00
_cell.angle_gamma   90.00
#
_symmetry.space_group_name_H-M   'P 1'
#
loop_
_entity.id
_entity.type
_entity.pdbx_description
1 polymer ?
#
loop_
_entity_poly.entity_id
_entity_poly.type
_entity_poly.pdbx_seq_one_letter_code
_entity_poly.pdbx_strand_id
1 'polypeptide(L)'
;MMRWLIRFGFGMALALPMATLTIVWAAPSVPQSVAPQTASNCQTCHSEFAESWAKSSHGLAIADPAFREMWVDLGSPHQCLTCHTTGYDPATDTWQADGVTCEACHAPVPANHPQEPAPIDHTSEACGTCHTEGLFEWQASKHRQAGLDCINCHDPHGTQLRSADPSDLCSTCHRDLGTRFAHSAHSRQGLTCADCHLAPEEGAKGQAHSERDHSFRVSLNTCNSCHSTEMHDPGSIHNVNPTPATLDPMASVEKLQVTAAPSPVGPLGFALLSALIGMASGMVLAPWLERWYRRLNKNRDE
;
A
#
# COMPACT_ATOMS: atom_id res chain seq x y z
N MET A 1 30.09 -50.15 -12.06
CA MET A 1 28.62 -50.07 -12.25
C MET A 1 27.84 -50.12 -10.94
N MET A 2 27.98 -51.17 -10.11
CA MET A 2 27.20 -51.33 -8.85
C MET A 2 27.25 -50.10 -7.90
N ARG A 3 28.42 -49.50 -7.71
CA ARG A 3 28.60 -48.32 -6.81
C ARG A 3 27.89 -47.06 -7.31
N TRP A 4 27.70 -46.92 -8.62
CA TRP A 4 26.97 -45.79 -9.20
C TRP A 4 25.46 -45.98 -9.08
N LEU A 5 24.98 -47.22 -9.25
CA LEU A 5 23.57 -47.58 -9.04
C LEU A 5 23.14 -47.35 -7.59
N ILE A 6 23.98 -47.70 -6.62
CA ILE A 6 23.69 -47.47 -5.19
C ILE A 6 23.62 -45.97 -4.87
N ARG A 7 24.55 -45.15 -5.40
CA ARG A 7 24.53 -43.69 -5.21
C ARG A 7 23.32 -43.02 -5.85
N PHE A 8 22.93 -43.48 -7.03
CA PHE A 8 21.73 -43.00 -7.70
C PHE A 8 20.46 -43.39 -6.94
N GLY A 9 20.41 -44.61 -6.38
CA GLY A 9 19.31 -45.06 -5.53
C GLY A 9 19.12 -44.20 -4.27
N PHE A 10 20.19 -43.84 -3.57
CA PHE A 10 20.12 -42.93 -2.41
C PHE A 10 19.72 -41.50 -2.80
N GLY A 11 20.20 -41.01 -3.95
CA GLY A 11 19.79 -39.71 -4.49
C GLY A 11 18.29 -39.65 -4.79
N MET A 12 17.74 -40.70 -5.39
CA MET A 12 16.31 -40.78 -5.71
C MET A 12 15.44 -40.96 -4.45
N ALA A 13 15.94 -41.70 -3.44
CA ALA A 13 15.27 -41.89 -2.16
C ALA A 13 15.15 -40.61 -1.31
N LEU A 14 16.04 -39.63 -1.49
CA LEU A 14 15.96 -38.33 -0.84
C LEU A 14 15.20 -37.28 -1.67
N ALA A 15 15.26 -37.37 -3.00
CA ALA A 15 14.60 -36.44 -3.91
C ALA A 15 13.06 -36.55 -3.86
N LEU A 16 12.52 -37.76 -3.81
CA LEU A 16 11.07 -38.02 -3.74
C LEU A 16 10.40 -37.41 -2.49
N PRO A 17 10.86 -37.66 -1.24
CA PRO A 17 10.25 -37.08 -0.06
C PRO A 17 10.39 -35.55 -0.01
N MET A 18 11.54 -34.98 -0.43
CA MET A 18 11.71 -33.53 -0.49
C MET A 18 10.76 -32.87 -1.50
N ALA A 19 10.60 -33.45 -2.70
CA ALA A 19 9.64 -32.95 -3.69
C ALA A 19 8.19 -33.03 -3.17
N THR A 20 7.82 -34.12 -2.51
CA THR A 20 6.47 -34.24 -1.91
C THR A 20 6.23 -33.27 -0.76
N LEU A 21 7.24 -32.97 0.07
CA LEU A 21 7.13 -31.98 1.15
C LEU A 21 6.88 -30.57 0.61
N THR A 22 7.52 -30.20 -0.51
CA THR A 22 7.27 -28.89 -1.14
C THR A 22 5.87 -28.77 -1.74
N ILE A 23 5.31 -29.87 -2.25
CA ILE A 23 3.93 -29.89 -2.79
C ILE A 23 2.90 -29.83 -1.65
N VAL A 24 3.16 -30.47 -0.51
CA VAL A 24 2.27 -30.43 0.67
C VAL A 24 2.29 -29.08 1.37
N TRP A 25 3.43 -28.38 1.41
CA TRP A 25 3.51 -27.00 1.92
C TRP A 25 3.01 -25.93 0.93
N ALA A 26 2.94 -26.27 -0.37
CA ALA A 26 2.36 -25.41 -1.40
C ALA A 26 0.87 -25.71 -1.66
N ALA A 27 0.30 -26.72 -0.99
CA ALA A 27 -1.14 -26.94 -1.01
C ALA A 27 -1.83 -25.79 -0.26
N PRO A 28 -2.84 -25.13 -0.84
CA PRO A 28 -3.59 -24.11 -0.12
C PRO A 28 -4.18 -24.77 1.13
N SER A 29 -3.77 -24.28 2.31
CA SER A 29 -4.46 -24.61 3.55
C SER A 29 -5.91 -24.18 3.37
N VAL A 30 -6.85 -25.13 3.48
CA VAL A 30 -8.26 -24.79 3.68
C VAL A 30 -8.31 -23.87 4.91
N PRO A 31 -8.77 -22.61 4.78
CA PRO A 31 -8.91 -21.74 5.92
C PRO A 31 -9.88 -22.43 6.88
N GLN A 32 -9.37 -22.85 8.03
CA GLN A 32 -10.27 -23.05 9.16
C GLN A 32 -10.80 -21.66 9.48
N SER A 33 -12.10 -21.49 9.30
CA SER A 33 -12.82 -20.35 9.85
C SER A 33 -12.53 -20.32 11.34
N VAL A 34 -11.60 -19.47 11.77
CA VAL A 34 -11.55 -19.06 13.16
C VAL A 34 -12.88 -18.37 13.36
N ALA A 35 -13.77 -19.01 14.14
CA ALA A 35 -15.01 -18.39 14.56
C ALA A 35 -14.68 -16.99 15.05
N PRO A 36 -15.43 -15.95 14.65
CA PRO A 36 -15.14 -14.58 15.09
C PRO A 36 -15.02 -14.61 16.59
N GLN A 37 -13.81 -14.38 17.11
CA GLN A 37 -13.69 -14.00 18.50
C GLN A 37 -14.56 -12.76 18.59
N THR A 38 -15.59 -12.83 19.43
CA THR A 38 -16.59 -11.77 19.60
C THR A 38 -15.87 -10.44 19.58
N ALA A 39 -15.94 -9.74 18.45
CA ALA A 39 -15.26 -8.47 18.26
C ALA A 39 -15.71 -7.62 19.45
N SER A 40 -14.77 -7.25 20.31
CA SER A 40 -15.06 -6.27 21.34
C SER A 40 -15.66 -5.09 20.60
N ASN A 41 -16.93 -4.78 20.84
CA ASN A 41 -17.58 -3.68 20.15
C ASN A 41 -16.88 -2.39 20.59
N CYS A 42 -15.92 -1.91 19.79
CA CYS A 42 -15.04 -0.78 20.10
C CYS A 42 -15.84 0.44 20.57
N GLN A 43 -17.04 0.64 20.00
CA GLN A 43 -17.97 1.71 20.35
C GLN A 43 -18.38 1.73 21.83
N THR A 44 -18.33 0.59 22.52
CA THR A 44 -18.71 0.49 23.95
C THR A 44 -17.79 1.35 24.82
N CYS A 45 -16.51 1.44 24.47
CA CYS A 45 -15.51 2.22 25.20
C CYS A 45 -15.02 3.44 24.42
N HIS A 46 -15.03 3.40 23.08
CA HIS A 46 -14.59 4.45 22.17
C HIS A 46 -15.78 5.10 21.44
N SER A 47 -16.82 5.45 22.19
CA SER A 47 -18.09 5.94 21.63
C SER A 47 -17.93 7.23 20.82
N GLU A 48 -17.12 8.18 21.31
CA GLU A 48 -16.89 9.45 20.62
C GLU A 48 -16.25 9.25 19.24
N PHE A 49 -15.22 8.40 19.16
CA PHE A 49 -14.58 8.06 17.89
C PHE A 49 -15.52 7.26 16.99
N ALA A 50 -16.28 6.31 17.55
CA ALA A 50 -17.23 5.51 16.78
C ALA A 50 -18.35 6.37 16.17
N GLU A 51 -18.86 7.37 16.89
CA GLU A 51 -19.89 8.29 16.39
C GLU A 51 -19.37 9.18 15.24
N SER A 52 -18.14 9.66 15.35
CA SER A 52 -17.47 10.41 14.28
C SER A 52 -17.21 9.51 13.07
N TRP A 53 -16.66 8.33 13.31
CA TRP A 53 -16.30 7.37 12.27
C TRP A 53 -17.51 6.92 11.47
N ALA A 54 -18.64 6.61 12.11
CA ALA A 54 -19.85 6.14 11.44
C ALA A 54 -20.43 7.13 10.41
N LYS A 55 -20.08 8.42 10.51
CA LYS A 55 -20.51 9.48 9.58
C LYS A 55 -19.40 9.89 8.60
N SER A 56 -18.21 9.34 8.77
CA SER A 56 -17.02 9.67 8.00
C SER A 56 -17.02 8.99 6.63
N SER A 57 -16.16 9.44 5.72
CA SER A 57 -16.02 8.83 4.39
C SER A 57 -15.51 7.38 4.47
N HIS A 58 -14.68 7.04 5.46
CA HIS A 58 -14.21 5.67 5.66
C HIS A 58 -15.30 4.78 6.25
N GLY A 59 -16.01 5.25 7.28
CA GLY A 59 -17.11 4.48 7.89
C GLY A 59 -18.27 4.21 6.92
N LEU A 60 -18.45 5.07 5.91
CA LEU A 60 -19.44 4.91 4.85
C LEU A 60 -18.88 4.27 3.58
N ALA A 61 -17.61 3.89 3.52
CA ALA A 61 -16.94 3.50 2.27
C ALA A 61 -17.69 2.44 1.45
N ILE A 62 -18.24 1.40 2.09
CA ILE A 62 -19.02 0.34 1.40
C ILE A 62 -20.53 0.63 1.32
N ALA A 63 -21.01 1.55 2.16
CA ALA A 63 -22.43 1.87 2.32
C ALA A 63 -22.85 3.08 1.49
N ASP A 64 -21.90 3.85 0.98
CA ASP A 64 -22.13 5.02 0.15
C ASP A 64 -22.98 4.65 -1.08
N PRO A 65 -24.10 5.34 -1.34
CA PRO A 65 -24.99 5.01 -2.46
C PRO A 65 -24.32 5.13 -3.82
N ALA A 66 -23.47 6.15 -4.03
CA ALA A 66 -22.81 6.37 -5.32
C ALA A 66 -21.77 5.28 -5.59
N PHE A 67 -21.02 4.87 -4.57
CA PHE A 67 -20.14 3.70 -4.65
C PHE A 67 -20.95 2.44 -4.95
N ARG A 68 -22.04 2.17 -4.22
CA ARG A 68 -22.84 0.94 -4.40
C ARG A 68 -23.44 0.81 -5.78
N GLU A 69 -23.98 1.90 -6.32
CA GLU A 69 -24.50 1.95 -7.69
C GLU A 69 -23.39 1.62 -8.70
N MET A 70 -22.26 2.32 -8.62
CA MET A 70 -21.10 2.08 -9.49
C MET A 70 -20.55 0.65 -9.36
N TRP A 71 -20.42 0.14 -8.14
CA TRP A 71 -19.86 -1.19 -7.88
C TRP A 71 -20.76 -2.27 -8.48
N VAL A 72 -22.08 -2.16 -8.34
CA VAL A 72 -23.04 -3.08 -8.94
C VAL A 72 -23.03 -2.98 -10.47
N ASP A 73 -22.99 -1.75 -11.02
CA ASP A 73 -22.93 -1.53 -12.47
C ASP A 73 -21.68 -2.12 -13.11
N LEU A 74 -20.56 -2.15 -12.38
CA LEU A 74 -19.31 -2.80 -12.79
C LEU A 74 -19.32 -4.32 -12.59
N GLY A 75 -20.42 -4.91 -12.10
CA GLY A 75 -20.55 -6.36 -11.87
C GLY A 75 -19.96 -6.82 -10.54
N SER A 76 -19.89 -5.93 -9.55
CA SER A 76 -19.38 -6.18 -8.20
C SER A 76 -17.96 -6.77 -8.15
N PRO A 77 -16.97 -6.16 -8.84
CA PRO A 77 -15.62 -6.71 -8.87
C PRO A 77 -14.98 -6.68 -7.47
N HIS A 78 -14.38 -7.80 -7.06
CA HIS A 78 -13.81 -7.95 -5.72
C HIS A 78 -12.55 -7.08 -5.48
N GLN A 79 -11.89 -6.62 -6.55
CA GLN A 79 -10.80 -5.66 -6.45
C GLN A 79 -11.19 -4.34 -5.75
N CYS A 80 -12.47 -3.96 -5.78
CA CYS A 80 -12.96 -2.81 -5.01
C CYS A 80 -12.93 -3.07 -3.50
N LEU A 81 -13.07 -4.34 -3.08
CA LEU A 81 -13.11 -4.71 -1.67
C LEU A 81 -11.74 -4.59 -1.00
N THR A 82 -10.64 -4.50 -1.76
CA THR A 82 -9.31 -4.19 -1.22
C THR A 82 -9.30 -2.90 -0.41
N CYS A 83 -10.08 -1.90 -0.82
CA CYS A 83 -10.16 -0.61 -0.13
C CYS A 83 -11.47 -0.39 0.64
N HIS A 84 -12.54 -1.10 0.25
CA HIS A 84 -13.89 -0.90 0.79
C HIS A 84 -14.29 -1.96 1.83
N THR A 85 -13.36 -2.81 2.28
CA THR A 85 -13.59 -3.78 3.37
C THR A 85 -12.40 -3.79 4.33
N THR A 86 -12.55 -4.49 5.46
CA THR A 86 -11.48 -4.66 6.43
C THR A 86 -10.86 -6.04 6.30
N GLY A 87 -9.53 -6.07 6.17
CA GLY A 87 -8.76 -7.31 6.14
C GLY A 87 -9.00 -8.14 4.88
N TYR A 88 -9.19 -7.51 3.73
CA TYR A 88 -9.29 -8.19 2.44
C TYR A 88 -7.99 -8.92 2.10
N ASP A 89 -8.10 -10.20 1.75
CA ASP A 89 -7.02 -11.05 1.28
C ASP A 89 -7.25 -11.42 -0.21
N PRO A 90 -6.43 -10.89 -1.14
CA PRO A 90 -6.57 -11.19 -2.57
C PRO A 90 -6.20 -12.64 -2.93
N ALA A 91 -5.48 -13.37 -2.08
CA ALA A 91 -5.11 -14.76 -2.35
C ALA A 91 -6.26 -15.73 -2.08
N THR A 92 -7.08 -15.44 -1.06
CA THR A 92 -8.23 -16.26 -0.68
C THR A 92 -9.57 -15.66 -1.10
N ASP A 93 -9.58 -14.40 -1.55
CA ASP A 93 -10.78 -13.67 -1.97
C ASP A 93 -11.81 -13.53 -0.84
N THR A 94 -11.31 -13.19 0.36
CA THR A 94 -12.11 -13.08 1.59
C THR A 94 -11.74 -11.82 2.36
N TRP A 95 -12.65 -11.32 3.19
CA TRP A 95 -12.40 -10.20 4.10
C TRP A 95 -12.96 -10.50 5.50
N GLN A 96 -12.52 -9.73 6.49
CA GLN A 96 -12.88 -9.93 7.90
C GLN A 96 -14.19 -9.22 8.27
N ALA A 97 -14.42 -8.03 7.73
CA ALA A 97 -15.63 -7.25 7.97
C ALA A 97 -15.98 -6.34 6.78
N ASP A 98 -17.27 -6.14 6.55
CA ASP A 98 -17.77 -5.19 5.55
C ASP A 98 -17.42 -3.76 5.94
N GLY A 99 -16.94 -2.96 4.97
CA GLY A 99 -16.54 -1.58 5.20
C GLY A 99 -15.16 -1.44 5.85
N VAL A 100 -14.69 -0.20 5.94
CA VAL A 100 -13.46 0.13 6.67
C VAL A 100 -13.81 0.30 8.15
N THR A 101 -13.44 -0.69 8.97
CA THR A 101 -13.71 -0.73 10.42
C THR A 101 -12.48 -0.31 11.21
N CYS A 102 -12.60 -0.25 12.53
CA CYS A 102 -11.51 0.15 13.43
C CYS A 102 -10.25 -0.70 13.21
N GLU A 103 -10.44 -2.00 13.02
CA GLU A 103 -9.39 -3.00 12.80
C GLU A 103 -8.69 -2.87 11.45
N ALA A 104 -9.18 -2.02 10.53
CA ALA A 104 -8.43 -1.69 9.31
C ALA A 104 -7.10 -1.01 9.63
N CYS A 105 -7.04 -0.26 10.74
CA CYS A 105 -5.83 0.40 11.22
C CYS A 105 -5.38 -0.12 12.60
N HIS A 106 -6.34 -0.52 13.45
CA HIS A 106 -6.09 -1.01 14.80
C HIS A 106 -6.09 -2.54 14.87
N ALA A 107 -5.12 -3.16 14.20
CA ALA A 107 -4.99 -4.61 14.20
C ALA A 107 -3.53 -5.09 14.32
N PRO A 108 -3.29 -6.25 14.95
CA PRO A 108 -4.27 -7.05 15.71
C PRO A 108 -4.59 -6.42 17.06
N VAL A 109 -5.86 -6.46 17.50
CA VAL A 109 -6.25 -6.00 18.85
C VAL A 109 -5.73 -7.01 19.89
N PRO A 110 -4.90 -6.60 20.86
CA PRO A 110 -4.37 -7.48 21.89
C PRO A 110 -5.48 -8.04 22.81
N ALA A 111 -5.34 -9.28 23.26
CA ALA A 111 -6.32 -9.93 24.16
C ALA A 111 -6.41 -9.26 25.54
N ASN A 112 -5.36 -8.56 25.96
CA ASN A 112 -5.24 -7.76 27.19
C ASN A 112 -5.54 -6.27 26.93
N HIS A 113 -6.24 -5.91 25.86
CA HIS A 113 -6.78 -4.57 25.70
C HIS A 113 -7.85 -4.31 26.80
N PRO A 114 -7.82 -3.15 27.50
CA PRO A 114 -7.07 -1.93 27.21
C PRO A 114 -5.73 -1.76 27.94
N GLN A 115 -5.26 -2.74 28.73
CA GLN A 115 -3.94 -2.65 29.37
C GLN A 115 -2.82 -2.56 28.33
N GLU A 116 -2.98 -3.26 27.22
CA GLU A 116 -2.20 -3.05 26.00
C GLU A 116 -3.08 -2.35 24.95
N PRO A 117 -2.75 -1.11 24.54
CA PRO A 117 -3.49 -0.42 23.50
C PRO A 117 -3.43 -1.19 22.18
N ALA A 118 -4.50 -1.09 21.38
CA ALA A 118 -4.44 -1.60 20.02
C ALA A 118 -3.35 -0.83 19.24
N PRO A 119 -2.41 -1.53 18.58
CA PRO A 119 -1.36 -0.88 17.80
C PRO A 119 -1.97 -0.13 16.62
N ILE A 120 -1.21 0.81 16.06
CA ILE A 120 -1.54 1.49 14.81
C ILE A 120 -0.26 1.80 14.05
N ASP A 121 -0.28 1.55 12.74
CA ASP A 121 0.73 2.05 11.82
C ASP A 121 0.29 3.44 11.33
N HIS A 122 1.06 4.47 11.67
CA HIS A 122 0.80 5.85 11.29
C HIS A 122 1.62 6.32 10.08
N THR A 123 2.38 5.41 9.47
CA THR A 123 3.15 5.71 8.28
C THR A 123 2.22 6.02 7.10
N SER A 124 2.72 6.86 6.20
CA SER A 124 1.99 7.17 4.96
C SER A 124 1.77 5.91 4.10
N GLU A 125 2.66 4.92 4.18
CA GLU A 125 2.51 3.61 3.54
C GLU A 125 1.25 2.87 3.98
N ALA A 126 0.89 2.92 5.27
CA ALA A 126 -0.33 2.30 5.78
C ALA A 126 -1.58 2.90 5.12
N CYS A 127 -1.64 4.22 4.97
CA CYS A 127 -2.73 4.91 4.28
C CYS A 127 -2.77 4.58 2.78
N GLY A 128 -1.59 4.47 2.16
CA GLY A 128 -1.44 4.21 0.73
C GLY A 128 -1.68 2.77 0.30
N THR A 129 -2.05 1.87 1.22
CA THR A 129 -2.65 0.57 0.88
C THR A 129 -3.94 0.75 0.08
N CYS A 130 -4.69 1.82 0.37
CA CYS A 130 -5.90 2.19 -0.35
C CYS A 130 -5.74 3.51 -1.12
N HIS A 131 -5.10 4.52 -0.51
CA HIS A 131 -4.91 5.85 -1.11
C HIS A 131 -3.66 5.90 -1.98
N THR A 132 -3.63 5.07 -3.03
CA THR A 132 -2.40 4.80 -3.80
C THR A 132 -1.89 6.02 -4.57
N GLU A 133 -2.80 6.77 -5.20
CA GLU A 133 -2.47 7.98 -5.96
C GLU A 133 -1.97 9.08 -5.04
N GLY A 134 -2.69 9.35 -3.95
CA GLY A 134 -2.29 10.35 -2.96
C GLY A 134 -0.93 10.02 -2.34
N LEU A 135 -0.66 8.75 -2.03
CA LEU A 135 0.67 8.32 -1.56
C LEU A 135 1.74 8.57 -2.64
N PHE A 136 1.46 8.22 -3.89
CA PHE A 136 2.40 8.38 -4.99
C PHE A 136 2.78 9.86 -5.21
N GLU A 137 1.80 10.76 -5.24
CA GLU A 137 2.00 12.20 -5.34
C GLU A 137 2.78 12.74 -4.13
N TRP A 138 2.34 12.35 -2.93
CA TRP A 138 2.92 12.79 -1.67
C TRP A 138 4.39 12.38 -1.52
N GLN A 139 4.79 11.22 -2.03
CA GLN A 139 6.18 10.74 -2.01
C GLN A 139 7.15 11.69 -2.74
N ALA A 140 6.66 12.45 -3.72
CA ALA A 140 7.45 13.47 -4.43
C ALA A 140 7.56 14.80 -3.65
N SER A 141 6.76 14.99 -2.60
CA SER A 141 6.63 16.27 -1.89
C SER A 141 7.83 16.61 -1.01
N LYS A 142 7.95 17.91 -0.69
CA LYS A 142 8.88 18.40 0.33
C LYS A 142 8.44 18.05 1.76
N HIS A 143 7.15 17.86 1.99
CA HIS A 143 6.62 17.44 3.29
C HIS A 143 7.06 16.02 3.64
N ARG A 144 7.05 15.10 2.67
CA ARG A 144 7.65 13.77 2.82
C ARG A 144 9.15 13.84 3.12
N GLN A 145 9.89 14.69 2.40
CA GLN A 145 11.34 14.88 2.64
C GLN A 145 11.63 15.45 4.05
N ALA A 146 10.67 16.17 4.63
CA ALA A 146 10.73 16.68 6.00
C ALA A 146 10.28 15.66 7.06
N GLY A 147 9.92 14.43 6.67
CA GLY A 147 9.49 13.38 7.59
C GLY A 147 8.11 13.62 8.20
N LEU A 148 7.23 14.35 7.50
CA LEU A 148 5.81 14.36 7.83
C LEU A 148 5.15 13.08 7.30
N ASP A 149 3.93 12.81 7.72
CA ASP A 149 3.04 11.74 7.27
C ASP A 149 1.62 12.30 7.05
N CYS A 150 0.76 11.51 6.41
CA CYS A 150 -0.65 11.87 6.15
C CYS A 150 -1.36 12.40 7.40
N ILE A 151 -1.12 11.76 8.54
CA ILE A 151 -1.76 12.09 9.82
C ILE A 151 -1.29 13.41 10.43
N ASN A 152 -0.25 14.07 9.91
CA ASN A 152 0.13 15.41 10.36
C ASN A 152 -0.87 16.46 9.87
N CYS A 153 -1.57 16.19 8.76
CA CYS A 153 -2.55 17.09 8.16
C CYS A 153 -3.98 16.56 8.32
N HIS A 154 -4.16 15.25 8.20
CA HIS A 154 -5.47 14.59 8.29
C HIS A 154 -5.73 14.03 9.70
N ASP A 155 -6.98 14.09 10.11
CA ASP A 155 -7.51 13.34 11.24
C ASP A 155 -8.08 12.01 10.71
N PRO A 156 -7.47 10.85 11.04
CA PRO A 156 -7.97 9.57 10.57
C PRO A 156 -9.37 9.27 11.11
N HIS A 157 -9.74 9.70 12.33
CA HIS A 157 -11.04 9.34 12.92
C HIS A 157 -12.22 10.12 12.33
N GLY A 158 -12.05 11.42 12.08
CA GLY A 158 -13.05 12.25 11.42
C GLY A 158 -12.96 12.27 9.89
N THR A 159 -11.94 11.60 9.32
CA THR A 159 -11.60 11.59 7.88
C THR A 159 -11.60 12.99 7.26
N GLN A 160 -11.10 13.98 8.00
CA GLN A 160 -11.09 15.39 7.64
C GLN A 160 -9.72 16.00 7.91
N LEU A 161 -9.49 17.24 7.49
CA LEU A 161 -8.29 17.97 7.91
C LEU A 161 -8.34 18.28 9.40
N ARG A 162 -7.17 18.34 10.05
CA ARG A 162 -7.04 18.72 11.46
C ARG A 162 -7.47 20.16 11.76
N SER A 163 -7.62 20.99 10.72
CA SER A 163 -8.18 22.34 10.77
C SER A 163 -9.26 22.48 9.73
N ALA A 164 -10.31 23.26 10.05
CA ALA A 164 -11.36 23.59 9.09
C ALA A 164 -10.83 24.46 7.94
N ASP A 165 -9.92 25.40 8.23
CA ASP A 165 -9.21 26.19 7.22
C ASP A 165 -7.84 25.55 6.91
N PRO A 166 -7.59 25.14 5.66
CA PRO A 166 -6.27 24.66 5.24
C PRO A 166 -5.14 25.67 5.46
N SER A 167 -5.42 26.97 5.36
CA SER A 167 -4.43 28.04 5.57
C SER A 167 -3.98 28.10 7.03
N ASP A 168 -4.89 27.89 7.98
CA ASP A 168 -4.55 27.79 9.40
C ASP A 168 -3.68 26.56 9.66
N LEU A 169 -4.02 25.41 9.05
CA LEU A 169 -3.21 24.19 9.15
C LEU A 169 -1.79 24.42 8.63
N CYS A 170 -1.64 24.97 7.43
CA CYS A 170 -0.34 25.28 6.85
C CYS A 170 0.46 26.26 7.72
N SER A 171 -0.22 27.25 8.30
CA SER A 171 0.40 28.29 9.14
C SER A 171 0.90 27.79 10.49
N THR A 172 0.52 26.57 10.92
CA THR A 172 1.10 25.96 12.13
C THR A 172 2.63 25.81 12.03
N CYS A 173 3.13 25.49 10.82
CA CYS A 173 4.55 25.39 10.48
C CYS A 173 5.04 26.56 9.62
N HIS A 174 4.27 27.00 8.61
CA HIS A 174 4.65 28.04 7.65
C HIS A 174 4.23 29.46 8.07
N ARG A 175 4.46 29.83 9.33
CA ARG A 175 3.95 31.07 9.98
C ARG A 175 4.23 32.35 9.19
N ASP A 176 5.46 32.53 8.73
CA ASP A 176 5.88 33.73 7.99
C ASP A 176 5.24 33.81 6.60
N LEU A 177 4.98 32.66 5.97
CA LEU A 177 4.28 32.59 4.69
C LEU A 177 2.79 32.88 4.90
N GLY A 178 2.17 32.30 5.93
CA GLY A 178 0.78 32.56 6.29
C GLY A 178 0.50 34.05 6.51
N THR A 179 1.36 34.72 7.28
CA THR A 179 1.21 36.16 7.56
C THR A 179 1.36 37.02 6.29
N ARG A 180 2.29 36.66 5.38
CA ARG A 180 2.46 37.37 4.11
C ARG A 180 1.30 37.10 3.15
N PHE A 181 0.84 35.85 3.07
CA PHE A 181 -0.25 35.45 2.21
C PHE A 181 -1.57 36.13 2.61
N ALA A 182 -1.84 36.27 3.91
CA ALA A 182 -3.04 36.93 4.44
C ALA A 182 -3.25 38.38 3.93
N HIS A 183 -2.19 39.05 3.48
CA HIS A 183 -2.26 40.41 2.93
C HIS A 183 -2.21 40.46 1.40
N SER A 184 -2.17 39.30 0.74
CA SER A 184 -2.07 39.18 -0.72
C SER A 184 -3.41 39.46 -1.42
N ALA A 185 -3.36 39.77 -2.72
CA ALA A 185 -4.56 39.89 -3.53
C ALA A 185 -5.36 38.57 -3.59
N HIS A 186 -4.68 37.43 -3.66
CA HIS A 186 -5.31 36.10 -3.67
C HIS A 186 -6.08 35.81 -2.38
N SER A 187 -5.49 36.10 -1.21
CA SER A 187 -6.19 35.93 0.07
C SER A 187 -7.41 36.84 0.18
N ARG A 188 -7.35 38.07 -0.35
CA ARG A 188 -8.53 38.96 -0.42
C ARG A 188 -9.66 38.45 -1.33
N GLN A 189 -9.36 37.54 -2.25
CA GLN A 189 -10.38 36.83 -3.04
C GLN A 189 -10.90 35.56 -2.35
N GLY A 190 -10.46 35.28 -1.12
CA GLY A 190 -10.86 34.09 -0.37
C GLY A 190 -10.09 32.82 -0.73
N LEU A 191 -9.01 32.93 -1.51
CA LEU A 191 -8.15 31.77 -1.81
C LEU A 191 -7.30 31.39 -0.60
N THR A 192 -7.07 30.09 -0.46
CA THR A 192 -6.29 29.44 0.58
C THR A 192 -4.95 28.92 0.03
N CYS A 193 -4.08 28.45 0.91
CA CYS A 193 -2.85 27.77 0.50
C CYS A 193 -3.13 26.54 -0.39
N ALA A 194 -4.21 25.80 -0.09
CA ALA A 194 -4.57 24.57 -0.77
C ALA A 194 -5.08 24.79 -2.20
N ASP A 195 -5.64 25.96 -2.52
CA ASP A 195 -6.15 26.26 -3.86
C ASP A 195 -5.04 26.32 -4.91
N CYS A 196 -3.81 26.64 -4.48
CA CYS A 196 -2.65 26.63 -5.36
C CYS A 196 -1.75 25.41 -5.15
N HIS A 197 -1.52 25.01 -3.89
CA HIS A 197 -0.58 23.93 -3.60
C HIS A 197 -1.20 22.54 -3.70
N LEU A 198 -2.52 22.40 -3.57
CA LEU A 198 -3.24 21.14 -3.70
C LEU A 198 -4.35 21.32 -4.76
N ALA A 199 -3.91 21.78 -5.93
CA ALA A 199 -4.82 22.04 -7.05
C ALA A 199 -5.57 20.76 -7.44
N PRO A 200 -6.81 20.87 -7.92
CA PRO A 200 -7.53 19.69 -8.39
C PRO A 200 -6.76 18.98 -9.50
N GLU A 201 -6.76 17.64 -9.45
CA GLU A 201 -6.16 16.80 -10.49
C GLU A 201 -6.92 16.96 -11.82
N GLU A 202 -6.21 16.92 -12.95
CA GLU A 202 -6.84 17.04 -14.26
C GLU A 202 -7.54 15.73 -14.67
N GLY A 203 -8.84 15.84 -14.94
CA GLY A 203 -9.67 14.72 -15.38
C GLY A 203 -10.60 14.23 -14.28
N ALA A 204 -11.89 14.17 -14.58
CA ALA A 204 -12.90 13.66 -13.66
C ALA A 204 -12.62 12.19 -13.35
N LYS A 205 -11.96 11.89 -12.22
CA LYS A 205 -11.83 10.52 -11.70
C LYS A 205 -13.10 10.02 -11.01
N GLY A 206 -14.25 10.65 -11.27
CA GLY A 206 -15.46 10.50 -10.47
C GLY A 206 -15.24 11.04 -9.05
N GLN A 207 -16.32 11.23 -8.29
CA GLN A 207 -16.28 11.70 -6.89
C GLN A 207 -15.63 10.69 -5.92
N ALA A 208 -15.05 9.59 -6.41
CA ALA A 208 -14.71 8.41 -5.61
C ALA A 208 -13.20 8.29 -5.29
N HIS A 209 -12.32 9.04 -5.93
CA HIS A 209 -10.86 8.92 -5.78
C HIS A 209 -10.16 10.29 -5.76
N SER A 210 -8.89 10.34 -5.31
CA SER A 210 -8.15 11.58 -5.01
C SER A 210 -8.41 12.71 -6.01
N GLU A 211 -9.02 13.78 -5.52
CA GLU A 211 -9.44 14.93 -6.34
C GLU A 211 -8.37 16.03 -6.40
N ARG A 212 -7.30 15.96 -5.58
CA ARG A 212 -6.30 17.02 -5.41
C ARG A 212 -4.87 16.48 -5.38
N ASP A 213 -3.95 17.24 -5.94
CA ASP A 213 -2.51 16.91 -6.01
C ASP A 213 -1.84 17.00 -4.63
N HIS A 214 -1.31 15.89 -4.14
CA HIS A 214 -0.55 15.83 -2.88
C HIS A 214 0.97 16.02 -3.05
N SER A 215 1.45 16.42 -4.24
CA SER A 215 2.85 16.78 -4.48
C SER A 215 3.22 18.15 -3.89
N PHE A 216 2.21 18.98 -3.57
CA PHE A 216 2.33 20.37 -3.10
C PHE A 216 2.96 21.34 -4.12
N ARG A 217 3.13 20.90 -5.37
CA ARG A 217 3.73 21.70 -6.43
C ARG A 217 2.67 22.58 -7.07
N VAL A 218 3.06 23.81 -7.39
CA VAL A 218 2.21 24.73 -8.16
C VAL A 218 2.61 24.61 -9.63
N SER A 219 1.67 24.21 -10.48
CA SER A 219 1.86 24.16 -11.92
C SER A 219 1.27 25.41 -12.59
N LEU A 220 1.59 25.65 -13.86
CA LEU A 220 0.93 26.73 -14.62
C LEU A 220 -0.57 26.49 -14.78
N ASN A 221 -1.01 25.23 -14.82
CA ASN A 221 -2.41 24.87 -14.97
C ASN A 221 -3.23 25.30 -13.76
N THR A 222 -2.63 25.23 -12.56
CA THR A 222 -3.21 25.81 -11.34
C THR A 222 -3.56 27.28 -11.52
N CYS A 223 -2.65 28.08 -12.06
CA CYS A 223 -2.89 29.51 -12.30
C CYS A 223 -3.93 29.72 -13.40
N ASN A 224 -3.85 28.95 -14.48
CA ASN A 224 -4.73 29.05 -15.64
C ASN A 224 -6.19 28.69 -15.32
N SER A 225 -6.46 27.99 -14.21
CA SER A 225 -7.82 27.74 -13.72
C SER A 225 -8.61 29.03 -13.45
N CYS A 226 -7.92 30.14 -13.13
CA CYS A 226 -8.52 31.47 -12.96
C CYS A 226 -7.95 32.51 -13.95
N HIS A 227 -6.67 32.38 -14.34
CA HIS A 227 -5.94 33.33 -15.18
C HIS A 227 -5.75 32.84 -16.62
N SER A 228 -6.81 32.27 -17.20
CA SER A 228 -6.77 31.58 -18.50
C SER A 228 -6.25 32.42 -19.68
N THR A 229 -6.33 33.76 -19.61
CA THR A 229 -5.92 34.68 -20.68
C THR A 229 -4.73 35.59 -20.32
N GLU A 230 -4.31 35.60 -19.06
CA GLU A 230 -3.38 36.63 -18.54
C GLU A 230 -1.95 36.08 -18.40
N MET A 231 -1.79 34.77 -18.19
CA MET A 231 -0.48 34.15 -17.97
C MET A 231 0.27 33.81 -19.26
N HIS A 232 -0.39 33.92 -20.42
CA HIS A 232 0.18 33.71 -21.75
C HIS A 232 0.31 34.99 -22.59
N ASP A 233 0.07 36.17 -22.01
CA ASP A 233 0.25 37.42 -22.74
C ASP A 233 1.76 37.67 -23.00
N PRO A 234 2.22 37.68 -24.26
CA PRO A 234 3.64 37.73 -24.56
C PRO A 234 4.21 39.10 -24.20
N GLY A 235 4.83 39.22 -23.02
CA GLY A 235 5.94 40.11 -22.61
C GLY A 235 5.87 41.62 -22.92
N SER A 236 4.84 42.09 -23.62
CA SER A 236 4.76 43.44 -24.17
C SER A 236 4.28 44.47 -23.14
N ILE A 237 3.83 43.99 -21.97
CA ILE A 237 3.35 44.83 -20.87
C ILE A 237 4.37 44.90 -19.70
N HIS A 238 5.31 43.96 -19.57
CA HIS A 238 6.31 43.95 -18.48
C HIS A 238 7.71 43.56 -18.96
N ASN A 239 8.69 44.45 -18.74
CA ASN A 239 10.09 44.24 -19.06
C ASN A 239 10.73 43.25 -18.07
N VAL A 240 10.51 41.95 -18.28
CA VAL A 240 11.13 40.90 -17.48
C VAL A 240 12.32 40.34 -18.25
N ASN A 241 13.53 40.51 -17.69
CA ASN A 241 14.73 39.84 -18.20
C ASN A 241 14.54 38.33 -18.04
N PRO A 242 14.55 37.53 -19.13
CA PRO A 242 14.34 36.10 -19.01
C PRO A 242 15.52 35.44 -18.28
N THR A 243 15.21 34.67 -17.24
CA THR A 243 16.18 33.75 -16.63
C THR A 243 16.52 32.67 -17.67
N PRO A 244 17.80 32.30 -17.86
CA PRO A 244 18.18 31.26 -18.81
C PRO A 244 17.44 29.95 -18.51
N ALA A 245 16.91 29.32 -19.56
CA ALA A 245 16.22 28.05 -19.46
C ALA A 245 17.13 26.99 -18.78
N THR A 246 16.67 26.43 -17.67
CA THR A 246 17.31 25.26 -17.07
C THR A 246 17.08 24.07 -17.99
N LEU A 247 18.15 23.32 -18.25
CA LEU A 247 18.13 22.09 -19.05
C LEU A 247 17.05 21.13 -18.52
N ASP A 248 16.26 20.59 -19.43
CA ASP A 248 15.22 19.61 -19.14
C ASP A 248 15.85 18.27 -18.71
N PRO A 249 15.77 17.87 -17.43
CA PRO A 249 16.32 16.61 -16.96
C PRO A 249 15.52 15.39 -17.45
N MET A 250 14.36 15.60 -18.09
CA MET A 250 13.47 14.55 -18.60
C MET A 250 13.68 14.21 -20.08
N ALA A 251 14.51 14.98 -20.80
CA ALA A 251 14.74 14.77 -22.24
C ALA A 251 15.41 13.43 -22.60
N SER A 252 15.91 12.68 -21.61
CA SER A 252 16.62 11.40 -21.81
C SER A 252 15.93 10.18 -21.20
N VAL A 253 14.67 10.26 -20.78
CA VAL A 253 13.95 9.04 -20.34
C VAL A 253 13.40 8.30 -21.56
N GLU A 254 14.17 7.32 -22.03
CA GLU A 254 13.67 6.29 -22.93
C GLU A 254 12.49 5.58 -22.25
N LYS A 255 11.31 5.64 -22.88
CA LYS A 255 10.08 5.01 -22.36
C LYS A 255 10.31 3.51 -22.21
N LEU A 256 10.67 3.08 -21.00
CA LEU A 256 10.72 1.66 -20.66
C LEU A 256 9.27 1.17 -20.53
N GLN A 257 8.82 0.37 -21.50
CA GLN A 257 7.54 -0.33 -21.39
C GLN A 257 7.65 -1.37 -20.27
N VAL A 258 7.15 -1.04 -19.09
CA VAL A 258 6.98 -1.99 -17.99
C VAL A 258 5.68 -2.73 -18.23
N THR A 259 5.77 -4.02 -18.56
CA THR A 259 4.61 -4.92 -18.57
C THR A 259 4.16 -5.18 -17.13
N ALA A 260 2.97 -4.70 -16.77
CA ALA A 260 2.38 -4.77 -15.43
C ALA A 260 1.84 -6.16 -15.02
N ALA A 261 2.33 -7.24 -15.62
CA ALA A 261 1.90 -8.59 -15.28
C ALA A 261 3.12 -9.41 -14.83
N PRO A 262 3.29 -9.68 -13.51
CA PRO A 262 4.21 -10.73 -13.11
C PRO A 262 3.71 -12.05 -13.69
N SER A 263 4.58 -12.77 -14.41
CA SER A 263 4.27 -14.12 -14.84
C SER A 263 4.10 -15.02 -13.61
N PRO A 264 2.99 -15.77 -13.49
CA PRO A 264 2.78 -16.64 -12.34
C PRO A 264 3.88 -17.70 -12.26
N VAL A 265 4.59 -17.74 -11.12
CA VAL A 265 5.56 -18.77 -10.83
C VAL A 265 4.82 -20.04 -10.41
N GLY A 266 4.70 -20.99 -11.34
CA GLY A 266 4.05 -22.27 -11.04
C GLY A 266 4.85 -23.11 -10.02
N PRO A 267 4.18 -23.90 -9.17
CA PRO A 267 4.83 -24.71 -8.12
C PRO A 267 5.81 -25.76 -8.67
N LEU A 268 5.69 -26.09 -9.96
CA LEU A 268 6.58 -26.97 -10.70
C LEU A 268 8.05 -26.51 -10.69
N GLY A 269 8.31 -25.20 -10.75
CA GLY A 269 9.69 -24.69 -10.76
C GLY A 269 10.44 -24.98 -9.45
N PHE A 270 9.76 -24.75 -8.32
CA PHE A 270 10.31 -25.02 -7.00
C PHE A 270 10.44 -26.52 -6.71
N ALA A 271 9.47 -27.33 -7.14
CA ALA A 271 9.55 -28.78 -7.02
C ALA A 271 10.74 -29.36 -7.79
N LEU A 272 11.00 -28.86 -9.01
CA LEU A 272 12.12 -29.30 -9.84
C LEU A 272 13.48 -28.92 -9.21
N LEU A 273 13.61 -27.68 -8.72
CA LEU A 273 14.82 -27.22 -8.02
C LEU A 273 15.09 -28.05 -6.76
N SER A 274 14.04 -28.31 -5.97
CA SER A 274 14.15 -29.07 -4.72
C SER A 274 14.53 -30.53 -4.96
N ALA A 275 13.99 -31.16 -6.02
CA ALA A 275 14.38 -32.50 -6.43
C ALA A 275 15.85 -32.59 -6.86
N LEU A 276 16.35 -31.59 -7.59
CA LEU A 276 17.77 -31.52 -7.99
C LEU A 276 18.70 -31.36 -6.78
N ILE A 277 18.33 -30.51 -5.82
CA ILE A 277 19.09 -30.32 -4.57
C ILE A 277 19.09 -31.62 -3.74
N GLY A 278 17.94 -32.29 -3.60
CA GLY A 278 17.84 -33.57 -2.89
C GLY A 278 18.71 -34.67 -3.53
N MET A 279 18.71 -34.75 -4.86
CA MET A 279 19.53 -35.72 -5.61
C MET A 279 21.02 -35.45 -5.43
N ALA A 280 21.46 -34.18 -5.55
CA ALA A 280 22.85 -33.79 -5.36
C ALA A 280 23.33 -34.09 -3.92
N SER A 281 22.51 -33.74 -2.93
CA SER A 281 22.80 -33.97 -1.51
C SER A 281 22.92 -35.46 -1.18
N GLY A 282 22.01 -36.28 -1.70
CA GLY A 282 22.05 -37.74 -1.52
C GLY A 282 23.27 -38.40 -2.15
N MET A 283 23.70 -37.94 -3.34
CA MET A 283 24.92 -38.44 -3.99
C MET A 283 26.19 -38.10 -3.21
N VAL A 284 26.26 -36.91 -2.60
CA VAL A 284 27.40 -36.46 -1.79
C VAL A 284 27.48 -37.21 -0.46
N LEU A 285 26.33 -37.48 0.18
CA LEU A 285 26.27 -38.15 1.49
C LEU A 285 26.39 -39.69 1.41
N ALA A 286 26.05 -40.30 0.28
CA ALA A 286 26.07 -41.75 0.10
C ALA A 286 27.38 -42.46 0.51
N PRO A 287 28.59 -41.96 0.18
CA PRO A 287 29.85 -42.60 0.57
C PRO A 287 30.08 -42.60 2.10
N TRP A 288 29.54 -41.62 2.80
CA TRP A 288 29.67 -41.49 4.25
C TRP A 288 28.67 -42.43 4.96
N LEU A 289 27.43 -42.45 4.49
CA LEU A 289 26.39 -43.37 4.96
C LEU A 289 26.76 -44.85 4.74
N GLU A 290 27.34 -45.19 3.59
CA GLU A 290 27.79 -46.56 3.30
C GLU A 290 28.95 -46.99 4.22
N ARG A 291 29.83 -46.06 4.62
CA ARG A 291 30.88 -46.34 5.61
C ARG A 291 30.30 -46.51 7.01
N TRP A 292 29.35 -45.67 7.38
CA TRP A 292 28.69 -45.72 8.68
C TRP A 292 27.88 -47.01 8.87
N TYR A 293 27.09 -47.41 7.87
CA TYR A 293 26.36 -48.68 7.86
C TYR A 293 27.30 -49.88 8.00
N ARG A 294 28.43 -49.90 7.27
CA ARG A 294 29.44 -50.96 7.41
C ARG A 294 30.07 -51.02 8.79
N ARG A 295 30.28 -49.88 9.46
CA ARG A 295 30.76 -49.84 10.86
C ARG A 295 29.74 -50.38 11.84
N LEU A 296 28.46 -50.03 11.67
CA LEU A 296 27.38 -50.51 12.54
C LEU A 296 27.16 -52.03 12.43
N ASN A 297 27.20 -52.58 11.21
CA ASN A 297 27.07 -54.03 11.04
C ASN A 297 28.30 -54.81 11.50
N LYS A 298 29.51 -54.24 11.38
CA LYS A 298 30.73 -54.88 11.89
C LYS A 298 30.69 -55.06 13.42
N ASN A 299 30.07 -54.13 14.14
CA ASN A 299 29.91 -54.20 15.60
C ASN A 299 28.76 -55.12 16.05
N ARG A 300 28.04 -55.76 15.11
CA ARG A 300 26.89 -56.61 15.41
C ARG A 300 27.20 -58.12 15.28
N ASP A 301 28.37 -58.43 14.73
CA ASP A 301 28.91 -59.78 14.53
C ASP A 301 30.09 -60.09 15.50
N GLU A 302 30.33 -59.22 16.48
CA GLU A 302 31.17 -59.44 17.69
C GLU A 302 30.26 -59.62 18.92
#